data_AF-A0A960FPN6-F1
#
_entry.id   AF-A0A960FPN6-F1
#
_cell.length_a   1.000
_cell.length_b   1.000
_cell.length_c   1.000
_cell.angle_alpha   90.00
_cell.angle_beta   90.00
_cell.angle_gamma   90.00
#
_symmetry.space_group_name_H-M   'P 1'
#
loop_
_entity.id
_entity.type
_entity.pdbx_description
1 polymer ?
#
loop_
_entity_poly.entity_id
_entity_poly.type
_entity_poly.pdbx_seq_one_letter_code
_entity_poly.pdbx_strand_id
1 'polypeptide(L)'
;MEGPGSTPYVPALDGLRGIAVAAVLTFHGGFGWATGGFLGVSTFFTLSGFLITTVLLVEHDQHGRVGLRRFWSRRFRRLLPASLLCLAGVVVFGATVATAGQLAHL
;
A
#
# COMPACT_ATOMS: atom_id res chain seq x y z
N MET A 1 3.96 19.14 30.81
CA MET A 1 3.24 17.93 31.27
C MET A 1 2.30 17.54 30.14
N GLU A 2 2.84 17.19 28.97
CA GLU A 2 2.06 16.67 27.85
C GLU A 2 1.73 15.21 28.11
N GLY A 3 0.44 14.87 28.09
CA GLY A 3 -0.02 13.49 28.17
C GLY A 3 0.44 12.66 26.95
N PRO A 4 0.36 11.31 27.02
CA PRO A 4 0.89 10.42 25.99
C PRO A 4 0.25 10.74 24.63
N GLY A 5 1.04 11.35 23.74
CA GLY A 5 0.57 11.89 22.47
C GLY A 5 0.09 10.77 21.55
N SER A 6 -1.21 10.68 21.34
CA SER A 6 -1.78 9.88 20.24
C SER A 6 -1.38 10.53 18.92
N THR A 7 -0.79 9.77 17.98
CA THR A 7 -0.53 10.27 16.62
C THR A 7 -1.85 10.73 15.98
N PRO A 8 -2.00 12.03 15.64
CA PRO A 8 -3.19 12.49 14.95
C PRO A 8 -3.31 11.76 13.61
N TYR A 9 -4.46 11.15 13.35
CA TYR A 9 -4.75 10.59 12.03
C TYR A 9 -4.84 11.75 11.03
N VAL A 10 -4.06 11.67 9.95
CA VAL A 10 -4.02 12.71 8.91
C VAL A 10 -4.59 12.14 7.60
N PRO A 11 -5.91 12.33 7.35
CA PRO A 11 -6.58 11.76 6.16
C PRO A 11 -5.93 12.16 4.84
N ALA A 12 -5.35 13.36 4.78
CA ALA A 12 -4.68 13.87 3.59
C ALA A 12 -3.52 12.98 3.12
N LEU A 13 -2.77 12.37 4.05
CA LEU A 13 -1.67 11.48 3.71
C LEU A 13 -2.16 10.17 3.08
N ASP A 14 -3.29 9.65 3.55
CA ASP A 14 -3.91 8.47 2.94
C ASP A 14 -4.52 8.79 1.57
N GLY A 15 -5.09 9.99 1.41
CA GLY A 15 -5.53 10.50 0.10
C GLY A 15 -4.37 10.58 -0.90
N LEU A 16 -3.22 11.15 -0.50
CA LEU A 16 -2.02 11.21 -1.34
C LEU A 16 -1.50 9.83 -1.70
N ARG A 17 -1.54 8.86 -0.78
CA ARG A 17 -1.19 7.46 -1.08
C ARG A 17 -2.16 6.86 -2.10
N GLY A 18 -3.46 7.14 -2.01
CA GLY A 18 -4.46 6.71 -2.99
C GLY A 18 -4.20 7.28 -4.38
N ILE A 19 -3.91 8.58 -4.47
CA ILE A 19 -3.53 9.25 -5.74
C ILE A 19 -2.27 8.63 -6.33
N ALA A 20 -1.27 8.35 -5.50
CA ALA A 20 -0.03 7.71 -5.93
C ALA A 20 -0.28 6.31 -6.53
N VAL A 21 -1.14 5.49 -5.93
CA VAL A 21 -1.53 4.18 -6.48
C VAL A 21 -2.31 4.35 -7.79
N ALA A 22 -3.25 5.31 -7.86
CA ALA A 22 -4.00 5.57 -9.09
C ALA A 22 -3.06 5.95 -10.25
N ALA A 23 -2.08 6.82 -10.00
CA ALA A 23 -1.08 7.19 -11.00
C ALA A 23 -0.28 5.98 -11.52
N VAL A 24 0.11 5.06 -10.63
CA VAL A 24 0.83 3.83 -11.00
C VAL A 24 -0.05 2.91 -11.86
N LEU A 25 -1.32 2.74 -11.50
CA LEU A 25 -2.25 1.91 -12.26
C LEU A 25 -2.52 2.50 -13.65
N THR A 26 -2.72 3.81 -13.76
CA THR A 26 -2.91 4.49 -15.04
C THR A 26 -1.67 4.38 -15.93
N PHE A 27 -0.46 4.49 -15.35
CA PHE A 27 0.78 4.28 -16.09
C PHE A 27 0.88 2.86 -16.67
N HIS A 28 0.60 1.83 -15.86
CA HIS A 28 0.63 0.44 -16.32
C HIS A 28 -0.54 0.09 -17.26
N GLY A 29 -1.64 0.83 -17.20
CA GLY A 29 -2.79 0.67 -18.10
C GLY A 29 -2.54 1.11 -19.55
N GLY A 30 -1.34 1.61 -19.87
CA GLY A 30 -0.96 1.97 -21.24
C GLY A 30 -1.44 3.35 -21.70
N PHE A 31 -1.88 4.20 -20.77
CA PHE A 31 -2.30 5.57 -21.10
C PHE A 31 -1.09 6.44 -21.42
N GLY A 32 -0.89 6.81 -22.70
CA GLY A 32 0.30 7.53 -23.17
C GLY A 32 0.55 8.91 -22.53
N TRP A 33 -0.45 9.52 -21.90
CA TRP A 33 -0.31 10.78 -21.16
C TRP A 33 0.21 10.61 -19.72
N ALA A 34 0.24 9.37 -19.20
CA ALA A 34 0.57 9.07 -17.81
C ALA A 34 2.06 8.71 -17.60
N THR A 35 2.97 9.21 -18.43
CA THR A 35 4.42 8.90 -18.39
C THR A 35 5.09 9.16 -17.04
N GLY A 36 4.56 10.08 -16.23
CA GLY A 36 5.06 10.37 -14.88
C GLY A 36 4.55 9.44 -13.77
N GLY A 37 3.66 8.49 -14.07
CA GLY A 37 3.01 7.66 -13.04
C GLY A 37 3.94 6.75 -12.23
N PHE A 38 5.15 6.48 -12.73
CA PHE A 38 6.19 5.74 -11.98
C PHE A 38 6.59 6.44 -10.66
N LEU A 39 6.50 7.77 -10.60
CA LEU A 39 6.78 8.54 -9.38
C LEU A 39 5.82 8.17 -8.25
N GLY A 40 4.61 7.71 -8.59
CA GLY A 40 3.63 7.25 -7.61
C GLY A 40 4.15 6.11 -6.73
N VAL A 41 5.02 5.24 -7.25
CA VAL A 41 5.66 4.18 -6.47
C VAL A 41 6.51 4.78 -5.34
N SER A 42 7.43 5.67 -5.71
CA SER A 42 8.34 6.34 -4.78
C SER A 42 7.59 7.15 -3.73
N THR A 43 6.56 7.91 -4.14
CA THR A 43 5.72 8.69 -3.22
C THR A 43 4.95 7.79 -2.25
N PHE A 44 4.32 6.72 -2.75
CA PHE A 44 3.55 5.79 -1.92
C PHE A 44 4.42 5.14 -0.84
N PHE A 45 5.61 4.65 -1.21
CA PHE A 45 6.52 4.01 -0.27
C PHE A 45 7.10 5.00 0.74
N THR A 46 7.48 6.20 0.30
CA THR A 46 7.98 7.27 1.18
C THR A 46 6.95 7.65 2.24
N LEU A 47 5.71 7.93 1.82
CA LEU A 47 4.61 8.26 2.73
C LEU A 47 4.32 7.09 3.67
N SER A 48 4.23 5.86 3.16
CA SER A 48 3.98 4.69 3.99
C SER A 48 5.08 4.52 5.05
N GLY A 49 6.35 4.68 4.66
CA GLY A 49 7.50 4.64 5.56
C GLY A 49 7.41 5.69 6.67
N PHE A 50 7.12 6.94 6.30
CA PHE A 50 6.91 8.03 7.26
C PHE A 50 5.82 7.69 8.28
N LEU A 51 4.63 7.27 7.84
CA LEU A 51 3.54 6.92 8.76
C LEU A 51 3.91 5.74 9.69
N ILE A 52 4.54 4.70 9.14
CA ILE A 52 4.97 3.54 9.93
C ILE A 52 5.94 3.98 11.03
N THR A 53 6.99 4.72 10.66
CA THR A 53 8.01 5.17 11.60
C THR A 53 7.42 6.07 12.68
N THR A 54 6.53 7.00 12.31
CA THR A 54 5.84 7.86 13.28
C THR A 54 5.03 7.05 14.29
N VAL A 55 4.30 6.02 13.85
CA VAL A 55 3.56 5.13 14.77
C VAL A 55 4.50 4.36 15.68
N LEU A 56 5.63 3.86 15.18
CA LEU A 56 6.61 3.11 15.98
C LEU A 56 7.31 4.01 17.00
N LEU A 57 7.63 5.27 16.63
CA LEU A 57 8.22 6.25 17.54
C LEU A 57 7.26 6.58 18.69
N VAL A 58 5.97 6.77 18.39
CA VAL A 58 4.96 7.00 19.44
C VAL A 58 4.75 5.76 20.32
N GLU A 59 4.76 4.55 19.76
CA GLU A 59 4.70 3.32 20.56
C GLU A 59 5.92 3.21 21.50
N HIS A 60 7.10 3.56 21.02
CA HIS A 60 8.33 3.57 21.79
C HIS A 60 8.31 4.60 22.92
N ASP A 61 7.88 5.83 22.62
CA ASP A 61 7.76 6.91 23.60
C ASP A 61 6.79 6.56 24.74
N GLN A 62 5.66 5.90 24.41
CA GLN A 62 4.64 5.53 25.38
C GLN A 62 4.98 4.29 26.22
N HIS A 63 5.67 3.29 25.65
CA HIS A 63 5.88 1.98 26.30
C HIS A 63 7.35 1.64 26.58
N GLY A 64 8.29 2.49 26.16
CA GLY A 64 9.74 2.25 26.24
C GLY A 64 10.25 1.12 25.35
N ARG A 65 9.42 0.59 24.44
CA ARG A 65 9.77 -0.52 23.52
C ARG A 65 8.86 -0.56 22.31
N VAL A 66 9.38 -1.09 21.20
CA VAL A 66 8.63 -1.30 19.96
C VAL A 66 8.16 -2.74 19.84
N GLY A 67 6.85 -2.97 19.82
CA GLY A 67 6.25 -4.30 19.65
C GLY A 67 6.15 -4.74 18.19
N LEU A 68 7.27 -4.96 17.49
CA LEU A 68 7.26 -5.30 16.04
C LEU A 68 6.33 -6.47 15.68
N ARG A 69 6.32 -7.55 16.47
CA ARG A 69 5.43 -8.70 16.22
C ARG A 69 3.95 -8.30 16.27
N ARG A 70 3.58 -7.48 17.25
CA ARG A 70 2.21 -6.97 17.42
C ARG A 70 1.85 -5.99 16.30
N PHE A 71 2.78 -5.12 15.91
CA PHE A 71 2.63 -4.21 14.78
C PHE A 71 2.36 -4.96 13.47
N TRP A 72 3.24 -5.89 13.10
CA TRP A 72 3.11 -6.67 11.86
C TRP A 72 1.86 -7.56 11.86
N SER A 73 1.49 -8.18 12.99
CA SER A 73 0.27 -9.01 13.07
C SER A 73 -1.02 -8.23 12.80
N ARG A 74 -1.09 -6.95 13.21
CA ARG A 74 -2.25 -6.08 12.97
C ARG A 74 -2.29 -5.62 11.52
N ARG A 75 -1.12 -5.26 10.99
CA ARG A 75 -0.98 -4.83 9.60
C ARG A 75 -1.29 -5.97 8.63
N PHE A 76 -0.80 -7.16 8.89
CA PHE A 76 -1.04 -8.35 8.08
C PHE A 76 -2.52 -8.71 8.04
N ARG A 77 -3.20 -8.77 9.19
CA ARG A 77 -4.66 -9.01 9.24
C ARG A 77 -5.50 -7.97 8.51
N ARG A 78 -5.00 -6.74 8.34
CA ARG A 78 -5.67 -5.68 7.59
C ARG A 78 -5.37 -5.73 6.09
N LEU A 79 -4.14 -6.04 5.69
CA LEU A 79 -3.72 -6.02 4.28
C LEU A 79 -3.99 -7.34 3.56
N LEU A 80 -3.81 -8.47 4.24
CA LEU A 80 -3.94 -9.80 3.64
C LEU A 80 -5.30 -10.04 2.98
N PRO A 81 -6.46 -9.69 3.60
CA PRO A 81 -7.76 -9.94 2.98
C PRO A 81 -7.91 -9.24 1.63
N ALA A 82 -7.49 -7.96 1.56
CA ALA A 82 -7.54 -7.17 0.33
C ALA A 82 -6.55 -7.70 -0.72
N SER A 83 -5.34 -8.09 -0.31
CA SER A 83 -4.34 -8.67 -1.22
C SER A 83 -4.78 -10.01 -1.79
N LEU A 84 -5.38 -10.89 -0.97
CA LEU A 84 -5.91 -12.18 -1.42
C LEU A 84 -7.09 -11.99 -2.39
N LEU A 85 -7.98 -11.04 -2.09
CA LEU A 85 -9.08 -10.71 -2.99
C LEU A 85 -8.57 -10.18 -4.34
N CYS A 86 -7.59 -9.27 -4.31
CA CYS A 86 -6.94 -8.76 -5.52
C CYS A 86 -6.28 -9.89 -6.32
N LEU A 87 -5.51 -10.75 -5.66
CA LEU A 87 -4.85 -11.89 -6.29
C LEU A 87 -5.87 -12.85 -6.92
N ALA A 88 -6.93 -13.19 -6.20
CA ALA A 88 -8.02 -14.02 -6.73
C ALA A 88 -8.67 -13.36 -7.95
N GLY A 89 -8.95 -12.06 -7.88
CA GLY A 89 -9.47 -11.29 -9.00
C GLY A 89 -8.55 -11.30 -10.22
N VAL A 90 -7.23 -11.13 -10.02
CA VAL A 90 -6.23 -11.21 -11.09
C VAL A 90 -6.16 -12.62 -11.69
N VAL A 91 -6.20 -13.68 -10.87
CA VAL A 91 -6.21 -15.07 -11.35
C VAL A 91 -7.47 -15.35 -12.17
N VAL A 92 -8.64 -14.94 -11.68
CA VAL A 92 -9.91 -15.11 -12.40
C VAL A 92 -9.90 -14.32 -13.71
N PHE A 93 -9.46 -13.06 -13.67
CA PHE A 93 -9.34 -12.21 -14.86
C PHE A 93 -8.38 -12.81 -15.88
N GLY A 94 -7.21 -13.27 -15.45
CA GLY A 94 -6.26 -13.97 -16.30
C GLY A 94 -6.88 -15.23 -16.91
N ALA A 95 -7.59 -16.05 -16.11
CA ALA A 95 -8.21 -17.27 -16.61
C ALA A 95 -9.34 -17.03 -17.63
N THR A 96 -10.05 -15.90 -17.55
CA THR A 96 -11.18 -15.58 -18.46
C THR A 96 -10.77 -14.72 -19.65
N VAL A 97 -9.70 -13.92 -19.53
CA VAL A 97 -9.27 -12.95 -20.56
C VAL A 97 -7.97 -13.36 -21.25
N ALA A 98 -7.15 -14.26 -20.68
CA ALA A 98 -5.97 -14.77 -21.39
C ALA A 98 -6.40 -15.52 -22.67
N THR A 99 -6.15 -14.88 -23.79
CA THR A 99 -6.43 -15.41 -25.13
C THR A 99 -5.62 -16.68 -25.39
N ALA A 100 -6.16 -17.61 -26.17
CA ALA A 100 -5.46 -18.81 -26.65
C ALA A 100 -4.06 -18.55 -27.26
N GLY A 101 -3.77 -17.31 -27.69
CA GLY A 101 -2.46 -16.88 -28.20
C GLY A 101 -1.33 -16.80 -27.17
N GLN A 102 -1.60 -16.68 -25.86
CA GLN A 102 -0.55 -16.78 -24.82
C GLN A 102 -0.25 -18.22 -24.38
N LEU A 103 -1.24 -19.12 -24.51
CA LEU A 103 -1.06 -20.56 -24.25
C LEU A 103 -0.29 -21.27 -25.37
N ALA A 104 -0.30 -20.72 -26.60
CA ALA A 104 0.42 -21.28 -27.75
C ALA A 104 1.94 -21.03 -27.74
N HIS A 105 2.45 -20.21 -26.81
CA HIS A 105 3.87 -19.86 -26.67
C HIS A 105 4.52 -20.39 -25.38
N LEU A 106 3.81 -21.23 -24.62
CA LEU A 106 4.39 -22.10 -23.58
C LEU A 106 4.71 -23.47 -24.19
#